data_AF-N8PW98-F1
#
_entry.id   AF-N8PW98-F1
#
_cell.length_a   1.000
_cell.length_b   1.000
_cell.length_c   1.000
_cell.angle_alpha   90.00
_cell.angle_beta   90.00
_cell.angle_gamma   90.00
#
_symmetry.space_group_name_H-M   'P 1'
#
loop_
_entity.id
_entity.type
_entity.pdbx_description
1 polymer ?
#
loop_
_entity_poly.entity_id
_entity_poly.type
_entity_poly.pdbx_seq_one_letter_code
_entity_poly.pdbx_strand_id
1 'polypeptide(L)'
;MNKTAKHIARFAAIGLISTSTLLPISTVWAEETAQTTPVTTVVADETTQTTATPPPPPATEQEAYNPYGLEALWREGDVIAKTTLFILVLMSIGTWYIIFSKVFQQSKVKRHGIEAERNFWEADTLNSAKDSLNPSSSYRYIAEKGIHSTKHHDGSLLERIDFNTWVTISIQRAIEKVQSHLGNGLAFLATVGSTAPFVGLFGTVWGIYHALTAIGISGQASIDKVAGPVGEALIMTAIGLAVAVPAVLGYNWLTRRNKAVMDNVRSFGSDLHAVLLSGELNGNHPNRDSK
;
A
#
# COMPACT_ATOMS: atom_id res chain seq x y z
N MET A 1 52.35 -29.07 -12.58
CA MET A 1 52.14 -27.91 -11.69
C MET A 1 52.52 -26.63 -12.41
N ASN A 2 51.65 -25.62 -12.31
CA ASN A 2 51.80 -24.22 -12.74
C ASN A 2 51.79 -23.93 -14.25
N LYS A 3 50.62 -23.54 -14.77
CA LYS A 3 50.42 -22.57 -15.86
C LYS A 3 48.94 -22.19 -16.01
N THR A 4 48.39 -21.51 -15.02
CA THR A 4 47.10 -20.77 -15.11
C THR A 4 47.24 -19.47 -14.33
N ALA A 5 48.13 -18.62 -14.83
CA ALA A 5 48.32 -17.25 -14.36
C ALA A 5 48.22 -16.33 -15.57
N LYS A 6 47.00 -15.98 -15.96
CA LYS A 6 46.68 -14.71 -16.62
C LYS A 6 45.18 -14.59 -16.80
N HIS A 7 44.67 -13.45 -16.38
CA HIS A 7 43.31 -12.91 -16.48
C HIS A 7 42.54 -12.91 -15.16
N ILE A 8 42.12 -11.70 -14.80
CA ILE A 8 41.30 -11.31 -13.63
C ILE A 8 42.11 -11.04 -12.35
N ALA A 9 42.75 -9.87 -12.29
CA ALA A 9 42.92 -9.06 -11.07
C ALA A 9 43.74 -7.78 -11.39
N ARG A 10 43.12 -6.86 -12.13
CA ARG A 10 43.48 -5.44 -12.11
C ARG A 10 42.19 -4.69 -11.82
N PHE A 11 42.29 -3.60 -11.04
CA PHE A 11 41.23 -2.74 -10.49
C PHE A 11 40.74 -3.10 -9.09
N ALA A 12 41.44 -2.58 -8.07
CA ALA A 12 40.87 -1.62 -7.10
C ALA A 12 41.89 -1.38 -5.97
N ALA A 13 42.56 -0.24 -6.03
CA ALA A 13 43.21 0.39 -4.90
C ALA A 13 42.38 1.61 -4.49
N ILE A 14 42.57 2.07 -3.23
CA ILE A 14 41.97 3.24 -2.58
C ILE A 14 40.62 2.88 -1.92
N GLY A 15 40.36 3.02 -0.62
CA GLY A 15 41.04 3.65 0.52
C GLY A 15 39.96 3.97 1.58
N LEU A 16 40.38 4.18 2.84
CA LEU A 16 39.63 4.78 3.98
C LEU A 16 38.74 3.88 4.87
N ILE A 17 39.39 3.30 5.88
CA ILE A 17 39.15 3.46 7.33
C ILE A 17 37.72 3.91 7.72
N SER A 18 36.90 2.96 8.19
CA SER A 18 35.68 3.22 8.95
C SER A 18 35.96 3.05 10.45
N THR A 19 36.31 4.14 11.13
CA THR A 19 36.23 4.25 12.59
C THR A 19 34.85 4.76 12.95
N SER A 20 34.03 3.87 13.50
CA SER A 20 32.73 4.20 14.10
C SER A 20 32.94 4.85 15.46
N THR A 21 32.55 6.12 15.60
CA THR A 21 32.27 6.73 16.89
C THR A 21 30.89 7.38 16.86
N LEU A 22 30.03 6.90 17.76
CA LEU A 22 28.74 7.48 18.11
C LEU A 22 28.96 8.83 18.78
N LEU A 23 28.25 9.87 18.35
CA LEU A 23 28.08 11.10 19.14
C LEU A 23 26.58 11.46 19.24
N PRO A 24 26.11 11.92 20.42
CA PRO A 24 24.73 12.30 20.67
C PRO A 24 24.45 13.74 20.23
N ILE A 25 23.19 13.98 19.85
CA ILE A 25 22.64 15.30 19.54
C ILE A 25 22.33 16.01 20.86
N SER A 26 23.07 17.06 21.19
CA SER A 26 22.63 18.08 22.15
C SER A 26 23.43 19.38 22.02
N THR A 27 22.68 20.50 22.12
CA THR A 27 23.07 21.89 22.46
C THR A 27 23.84 22.73 21.43
N VAL A 28 23.10 23.46 20.59
CA VAL A 28 23.47 24.81 20.13
C VAL A 28 22.25 25.72 20.30
N TRP A 29 22.14 26.31 21.48
CA TRP A 29 21.44 27.59 21.70
C TRP A 29 22.43 28.45 22.46
N ALA A 30 23.15 29.27 21.71
CA ALA A 30 24.01 30.30 22.26
C ALA A 30 23.14 31.53 22.58
N GLU A 31 23.42 32.10 23.74
CA GLU A 31 22.98 33.41 24.24
C GLU A 31 23.02 34.50 23.17
N GLU A 32 21.92 35.24 23.04
CA GLU A 32 21.94 36.59 22.48
C GLU A 32 21.43 37.58 23.53
N THR A 33 22.36 38.40 23.98
CA THR A 33 22.22 39.48 24.95
C THR A 33 21.24 40.54 24.48
N ALA A 34 20.29 40.89 25.35
CA ALA A 34 19.42 42.04 25.21
C ALA A 34 20.24 43.34 25.07
N GLN A 35 20.05 44.06 23.97
CA GLN A 35 20.41 45.46 23.83
C GLN A 35 19.15 46.29 23.63
N THR A 36 18.77 47.00 24.69
CA THR A 36 17.81 48.10 24.68
C THR A 36 18.50 49.39 24.24
N THR A 37 18.07 49.97 23.14
CA THR A 37 18.31 51.39 22.82
C THR A 37 16.99 52.15 22.91
N PRO A 38 16.94 53.33 23.56
CA PRO A 38 15.72 54.08 23.78
C PRO A 38 15.39 54.89 22.52
N VAL A 39 14.11 54.90 22.11
CA VAL A 39 13.62 55.88 21.15
C VAL A 39 12.74 56.88 21.90
N THR A 40 13.25 58.10 21.91
CA THR A 40 12.70 59.33 22.46
C THR A 40 11.24 59.57 22.09
N THR A 41 10.41 59.74 23.11
CA THR A 41 9.03 60.25 23.02
C THR A 41 9.07 61.73 22.66
N VAL A 42 8.61 62.10 21.46
CA VAL A 42 8.26 63.47 21.13
C VAL A 42 6.76 63.61 21.35
N VAL A 43 6.40 64.38 22.38
CA VAL A 43 5.04 64.83 22.65
C VAL A 43 4.73 65.97 21.68
N ALA A 44 3.71 65.78 20.84
CA ALA A 44 3.03 66.87 20.15
C ALA A 44 1.54 66.73 20.45
N ASP A 45 1.03 67.75 21.12
CA ASP A 45 -0.33 67.94 21.60
C ASP A 45 -1.13 68.64 20.48
N GLU A 46 -2.31 68.14 20.12
CA GLU A 46 -3.34 68.92 19.41
C GLU A 46 -4.72 68.23 19.48
N THR A 47 -5.56 68.76 20.39
CA THR A 47 -7.00 69.06 20.26
C THR A 47 -7.97 68.15 19.47
N THR A 48 -8.86 67.52 20.24
CA THR A 48 -10.33 67.41 20.08
C THR A 48 -10.95 67.35 18.67
N GLN A 49 -11.58 66.21 18.33
CA GLN A 49 -12.92 66.17 17.74
C GLN A 49 -13.55 64.77 17.86
N THR A 50 -14.50 64.64 18.77
CA THR A 50 -15.43 63.50 18.86
C THR A 50 -16.42 63.62 17.70
N THR A 51 -16.17 62.90 16.61
CA THR A 51 -17.18 62.70 15.55
C THR A 51 -17.57 61.23 15.60
N ALA A 52 -18.84 60.96 15.90
CA ALA A 52 -19.40 59.61 15.96
C ALA A 52 -19.33 58.94 14.59
N THR A 53 -18.52 57.89 14.47
CA THR A 53 -18.45 57.04 13.28
C THR A 53 -19.66 56.09 13.24
N PRO A 54 -20.31 55.84 12.09
CA PRO A 54 -21.46 54.94 11.99
C PRO A 54 -21.08 53.49 12.33
N PRO A 55 -22.04 52.62 12.68
CA PRO A 55 -21.75 51.22 13.00
C PRO A 55 -21.10 50.52 11.80
N PRO A 56 -20.14 49.61 12.02
CA PRO A 56 -19.49 48.88 10.93
C PRO A 56 -20.57 48.07 10.17
N PRO A 57 -20.58 48.08 8.83
CA PRO A 57 -21.46 47.22 8.06
C PRO A 57 -21.19 45.75 8.44
N PRO A 58 -22.21 44.87 8.37
CA PRO A 58 -22.07 43.46 8.75
C PRO A 58 -20.90 42.86 7.99
N ALA A 59 -20.04 42.12 8.72
CA ALA A 59 -18.93 41.39 8.16
C ALA A 59 -19.47 40.49 7.03
N THR A 60 -19.31 40.94 5.80
CA THR A 60 -19.42 40.07 4.64
C THR A 60 -18.41 38.98 4.88
N GLU A 61 -18.87 37.73 5.06
CA GLU A 61 -18.03 36.55 4.92
C GLU A 61 -17.44 36.62 3.50
N GLN A 62 -16.31 37.30 3.36
CA GLN A 62 -15.47 37.20 2.20
C GLN A 62 -14.98 35.76 2.24
N GLU A 63 -15.53 34.91 1.37
CA GLU A 63 -14.91 33.62 1.09
C GLU A 63 -13.42 33.90 0.85
N ALA A 64 -12.60 33.45 1.79
CA ALA A 64 -11.16 33.61 1.72
C ALA A 64 -10.71 32.79 0.51
N TYR A 65 -10.64 33.45 -0.65
CA TYR A 65 -10.07 32.90 -1.86
C TYR A 65 -8.65 32.47 -1.50
N ASN A 66 -8.42 31.17 -1.36
CA ASN A 66 -7.12 30.65 -1.01
C ASN A 66 -6.26 30.71 -2.28
N PRO A 67 -5.33 31.67 -2.41
CA PRO A 67 -4.54 31.84 -3.63
C PRO A 67 -3.56 30.68 -3.84
N TYR A 68 -3.50 29.72 -2.92
CA TYR A 68 -2.64 28.54 -2.92
C TYR A 68 -3.44 27.22 -3.00
N GLY A 69 -4.70 27.28 -3.43
CA GLY A 69 -5.56 26.11 -3.61
C GLY A 69 -5.21 25.26 -4.84
N LEU A 70 -5.83 24.08 -4.95
CA LEU A 70 -5.69 23.18 -6.11
C LEU A 70 -6.02 23.88 -7.45
N GLU A 71 -6.86 24.91 -7.41
CA GLU A 71 -7.25 25.72 -8.57
C GLU A 71 -6.09 26.60 -9.09
N ALA A 72 -5.32 27.23 -8.21
CA ALA A 72 -4.12 27.99 -8.57
C ALA A 72 -3.05 27.07 -9.20
N LEU A 73 -2.84 25.91 -8.58
CA LEU A 73 -1.94 24.87 -9.06
C LEU A 73 -2.36 24.32 -10.44
N TRP A 74 -3.66 24.34 -10.77
CA TRP A 74 -4.12 23.93 -12.10
C TRP A 74 -4.02 25.06 -13.14
N ARG A 75 -4.23 26.32 -12.74
CA ARG A 75 -4.25 27.47 -13.66
C ARG A 75 -2.85 27.96 -14.02
N GLU A 76 -1.92 27.95 -13.06
CA GLU A 76 -0.51 28.35 -13.27
C GLU A 76 0.46 27.16 -13.33
N GLY A 77 0.01 25.94 -12.99
CA GLY A 77 0.91 24.79 -12.87
C GLY A 77 1.57 24.34 -14.17
N ASP A 78 2.88 24.14 -14.05
CA ASP A 78 3.77 23.51 -15.04
C ASP A 78 3.24 22.12 -15.46
N VAL A 79 3.48 21.74 -16.72
CA VAL A 79 3.03 20.47 -17.32
C VAL A 79 3.51 19.27 -16.48
N ILE A 80 4.72 19.37 -15.92
CA ILE A 80 5.31 18.32 -15.10
C ILE A 80 4.57 18.18 -13.76
N ALA A 81 4.25 19.30 -13.09
CA ALA A 81 3.49 19.26 -11.85
C ALA A 81 2.09 18.64 -12.06
N LYS A 82 1.40 19.02 -13.14
CA LYS A 82 0.10 18.44 -13.52
C LYS A 82 0.20 16.93 -13.79
N THR A 83 1.25 16.50 -14.49
CA THR A 83 1.48 15.08 -14.78
C THR A 83 1.76 14.28 -13.50
N THR A 84 2.60 14.80 -12.60
CA THR A 84 2.89 14.18 -11.30
C THR A 84 1.61 14.05 -10.46
N LEU A 85 0.81 15.12 -10.37
CA LEU A 85 -0.46 15.11 -9.66
C LEU A 85 -1.43 14.07 -10.25
N PHE A 86 -1.55 14.02 -11.57
CA PHE A 86 -2.41 13.06 -12.27
C PHE A 86 -2.01 11.61 -11.96
N ILE A 87 -0.70 11.31 -11.97
CA ILE A 87 -0.18 9.98 -11.61
C ILE A 87 -0.55 9.63 -10.16
N LEU A 88 -0.38 10.55 -9.21
CA LEU A 88 -0.75 10.34 -7.80
C LEU A 88 -2.26 10.07 -7.65
N VAL A 89 -3.11 10.80 -8.37
CA VAL A 89 -4.56 10.59 -8.36
C VAL A 89 -4.92 9.20 -8.91
N LEU A 90 -4.32 8.77 -10.02
CA LEU A 90 -4.53 7.43 -10.56
C LEU A 90 -4.07 6.33 -9.59
N MET A 91 -2.92 6.51 -8.94
CA MET A 91 -2.44 5.60 -7.90
C MET A 91 -3.42 5.51 -6.71
N SER A 92 -4.00 6.63 -6.30
CA SER A 92 -5.00 6.71 -5.24
C SER A 92 -6.28 5.95 -5.60
N ILE A 93 -6.82 6.19 -6.79
CA ILE A 93 -8.02 5.50 -7.29
C ILE A 93 -7.77 3.99 -7.38
N GLY A 94 -6.62 3.58 -7.94
CA GLY A 94 -6.22 2.18 -8.04
C GLY A 94 -6.10 1.52 -6.66
N THR A 95 -5.57 2.22 -5.67
CA THR A 95 -5.44 1.75 -4.29
C THR A 95 -6.81 1.42 -3.69
N TRP A 96 -7.75 2.37 -3.74
CA TRP A 96 -9.09 2.17 -3.20
C TRP A 96 -9.86 1.07 -3.95
N TYR A 97 -9.79 1.06 -5.27
CA TYR A 97 -10.42 0.02 -6.10
C TYR A 97 -9.97 -1.39 -5.69
N ILE A 98 -8.65 -1.61 -5.55
CA ILE A 98 -8.11 -2.90 -5.17
C ILE A 98 -8.49 -3.26 -3.72
N ILE A 99 -8.45 -2.30 -2.79
CA ILE A 99 -8.87 -2.54 -1.39
C ILE A 99 -10.30 -3.07 -1.36
N PHE A 100 -11.26 -2.35 -1.95
CA PHE A 100 -12.65 -2.78 -1.94
C PHE A 100 -12.87 -4.11 -2.66
N SER A 101 -12.35 -4.25 -3.88
CA SER A 101 -12.44 -5.49 -4.67
C SER A 101 -11.94 -6.70 -3.90
N LYS A 102 -10.77 -6.58 -3.25
CA LYS A 102 -10.16 -7.67 -2.47
C LYS A 102 -10.92 -7.99 -1.21
N VAL A 103 -11.49 -6.99 -0.54
CA VAL A 103 -12.34 -7.22 0.63
C VAL A 103 -13.56 -8.05 0.25
N PHE A 104 -14.23 -7.72 -0.85
CA PHE A 104 -15.38 -8.51 -1.33
C PHE A 104 -14.96 -9.92 -1.74
N GLN A 105 -13.86 -10.05 -2.51
CA GLN A 105 -13.34 -11.35 -2.94
C GLN A 105 -12.99 -12.25 -1.75
N GLN A 106 -12.23 -11.76 -0.78
CA GLN A 106 -11.81 -12.54 0.40
C GLN A 106 -13.00 -12.87 1.30
N SER A 107 -13.96 -11.95 1.44
CA SER A 107 -15.17 -12.19 2.23
C SER A 107 -16.05 -13.27 1.60
N LYS A 108 -16.14 -13.29 0.26
CA LYS A 108 -16.84 -14.35 -0.48
C LYS A 108 -16.18 -15.72 -0.27
N VAL A 109 -14.85 -15.81 -0.38
CA VAL A 109 -14.12 -17.06 -0.12
C VAL A 109 -14.31 -17.52 1.32
N LYS A 110 -14.19 -16.62 2.30
CA LYS A 110 -14.44 -16.95 3.72
C LYS A 110 -15.85 -17.51 3.94
N ARG A 111 -16.87 -16.90 3.34
CA ARG A 111 -18.26 -17.37 3.44
C ARG A 111 -18.43 -18.76 2.83
N HIS A 112 -17.83 -19.01 1.67
CA HIS A 112 -17.85 -20.33 1.06
C HIS A 112 -17.09 -21.39 1.87
N GLY A 113 -16.08 -21.00 2.66
CA GLY A 113 -15.41 -21.91 3.57
C GLY A 113 -16.30 -22.41 4.69
N ILE A 114 -17.09 -21.50 5.29
CA ILE A 114 -18.08 -21.86 6.33
C ILE A 114 -19.17 -22.77 5.74
N GLU A 115 -19.62 -22.48 4.52
CA GLU A 115 -20.59 -23.33 3.81
C GLU A 115 -20.01 -24.71 3.49
N ALA A 116 -18.74 -24.79 3.10
CA ALA A 116 -18.06 -26.05 2.84
C ALA A 116 -17.90 -26.88 4.11
N GLU A 117 -17.49 -26.27 5.23
CA GLU A 117 -17.33 -26.97 6.51
C GLU A 117 -18.64 -27.58 7.02
N ARG A 118 -19.79 -26.99 6.70
CA ARG A 118 -21.09 -27.58 7.07
C ARG A 118 -21.58 -28.61 6.05
N ASN A 119 -21.70 -28.21 4.79
CA ASN A 119 -22.43 -28.99 3.80
C ASN A 119 -21.59 -30.07 3.10
N PHE A 120 -20.25 -29.98 3.14
CA PHE A 120 -19.38 -30.95 2.46
C PHE A 120 -19.26 -32.24 3.28
N TRP A 121 -19.11 -32.12 4.60
CA TRP A 121 -18.92 -33.26 5.50
C TRP A 121 -20.22 -33.99 5.87
N GLU A 122 -21.38 -33.37 5.64
CA GLU A 122 -22.70 -34.01 5.82
C GLU A 122 -23.10 -34.96 4.67
N ALA A 123 -22.34 -34.98 3.56
CA ALA A 123 -22.71 -35.73 2.36
C ALA A 123 -22.15 -37.16 2.35
N ASP A 124 -22.99 -38.12 1.96
CA ASP A 124 -22.63 -39.55 1.94
C ASP A 124 -21.55 -39.92 0.91
N THR A 125 -21.45 -39.16 -0.18
CA THR A 125 -20.49 -39.42 -1.27
C THR A 125 -19.70 -38.18 -1.65
N LEU A 126 -18.49 -38.39 -2.18
CA LEU A 126 -17.58 -37.29 -2.47
C LEU A 126 -18.05 -36.46 -3.67
N ASN A 127 -18.78 -37.11 -4.59
CA ASN A 127 -19.42 -36.43 -5.71
C ASN A 127 -20.59 -35.56 -5.23
N SER A 128 -21.44 -36.06 -4.33
CA SER A 128 -22.53 -35.26 -3.74
C SER A 128 -21.99 -34.12 -2.86
N ALA A 129 -20.90 -34.36 -2.11
CA ALA A 129 -20.21 -33.34 -1.33
C ALA A 129 -19.68 -32.21 -2.20
N LYS A 130 -19.05 -32.54 -3.34
CA LYS A 130 -18.61 -31.55 -4.33
C LYS A 130 -19.79 -30.80 -4.94
N ASP A 131 -20.90 -31.48 -5.22
CA ASP A 131 -22.08 -30.88 -5.86
C ASP A 131 -22.92 -30.02 -4.91
N SER A 132 -22.84 -30.23 -3.59
CA SER A 132 -23.44 -29.36 -2.56
C SER A 132 -22.73 -28.01 -2.42
N LEU A 133 -21.51 -27.88 -2.95
CA LEU A 133 -20.76 -26.63 -2.95
C LEU A 133 -21.11 -25.73 -4.14
N ASN A 134 -21.09 -24.42 -3.93
CA ASN A 134 -21.31 -23.44 -4.99
C ASN A 134 -20.29 -23.61 -6.17
N PRO A 135 -20.73 -23.58 -7.43
CA PRO A 135 -19.85 -23.68 -8.61
C PRO A 135 -18.68 -22.68 -8.65
N SER A 136 -18.87 -21.50 -8.06
CA SER A 136 -17.85 -20.44 -8.01
C SER A 136 -16.94 -20.51 -6.77
N SER A 137 -17.10 -21.53 -5.92
CA SER A 137 -16.32 -21.68 -4.70
C SER A 137 -14.91 -22.21 -4.97
N SER A 138 -13.91 -21.59 -4.35
CA SER A 138 -12.53 -22.10 -4.34
C SER A 138 -12.43 -23.49 -3.69
N TYR A 139 -13.30 -23.80 -2.73
CA TYR A 139 -13.36 -25.11 -2.07
C TYR A 139 -13.85 -26.19 -3.03
N ARG A 140 -14.86 -25.88 -3.86
CA ARG A 140 -15.34 -26.80 -4.91
C ARG A 140 -14.24 -27.10 -5.92
N TYR A 141 -13.51 -26.07 -6.34
CA TYR A 141 -12.38 -26.23 -7.26
C TYR A 141 -11.30 -27.18 -6.69
N ILE A 142 -10.96 -27.05 -5.41
CA ILE A 142 -10.00 -27.94 -4.74
C ILE A 142 -10.55 -29.36 -4.64
N ALA A 143 -11.81 -29.52 -4.22
CA ALA A 143 -12.49 -30.81 -4.16
C ALA A 143 -12.50 -31.52 -5.52
N GLU A 144 -12.88 -30.80 -6.58
CA GLU A 144 -12.91 -31.33 -7.94
C GLU A 144 -11.52 -31.77 -8.42
N LYS A 145 -10.47 -31.00 -8.15
CA LYS A 145 -9.10 -31.38 -8.52
C LYS A 145 -8.60 -32.59 -7.73
N GLY A 146 -8.92 -32.70 -6.45
CA GLY A 146 -8.58 -33.88 -5.63
C GLY A 146 -9.34 -35.13 -6.06
N ILE A 147 -10.65 -35.04 -6.33
CA ILE A 147 -11.46 -36.16 -6.82
C ILE A 147 -11.01 -36.58 -8.24
N HIS A 148 -10.66 -35.62 -9.09
CA HIS A 148 -10.18 -35.93 -10.44
C HIS A 148 -8.82 -36.63 -10.42
N SER A 149 -7.95 -36.33 -9.46
CA SER A 149 -6.63 -36.96 -9.37
C SER A 149 -6.70 -38.43 -8.97
N THR A 150 -7.75 -38.88 -8.28
CA THR A 150 -7.92 -40.31 -7.96
C THR A 150 -8.35 -41.15 -9.17
N LYS A 151 -9.05 -40.55 -10.14
CA LYS A 151 -9.53 -41.24 -11.36
C LYS A 151 -8.52 -41.32 -12.50
N HIS A 152 -7.46 -40.50 -12.47
CA HIS A 152 -6.51 -40.34 -13.58
C HIS A 152 -5.07 -40.64 -13.17
N HIS A 153 -4.88 -41.63 -12.31
CA HIS A 153 -3.54 -42.07 -11.91
C HIS A 153 -2.87 -43.02 -12.93
N ASP A 154 -3.57 -43.41 -14.00
CA ASP A 154 -3.17 -44.52 -14.90
C ASP A 154 -2.33 -44.09 -16.13
N GLY A 155 -1.49 -43.05 -16.00
CA GLY A 155 -0.60 -42.61 -17.08
C GLY A 155 0.81 -43.20 -16.97
N SER A 156 1.40 -43.67 -18.07
CA SER A 156 2.73 -44.35 -18.10
C SER A 156 3.93 -43.54 -17.56
N LEU A 157 3.80 -42.22 -17.41
CA LEU A 157 4.79 -41.36 -16.75
C LEU A 157 4.47 -41.09 -15.27
N LEU A 158 3.21 -41.23 -14.87
CA LEU A 158 2.70 -40.97 -13.51
C LEU A 158 2.69 -42.23 -12.64
N GLU A 159 2.71 -43.42 -13.24
CA GLU A 159 2.78 -44.73 -12.58
C GLU A 159 4.00 -44.91 -11.67
N ARG A 160 5.06 -44.10 -11.87
CA ARG A 160 6.25 -44.09 -11.00
C ARG A 160 6.07 -43.30 -9.70
N ILE A 161 5.01 -42.49 -9.60
CA ILE A 161 4.73 -41.67 -8.42
C ILE A 161 3.68 -42.40 -7.60
N ASP A 162 3.90 -42.53 -6.30
CA ASP A 162 2.92 -43.14 -5.40
C ASP A 162 1.58 -42.37 -5.41
N PHE A 163 0.46 -43.09 -5.30
CA PHE A 163 -0.89 -42.52 -5.35
C PHE A 163 -1.09 -41.41 -4.31
N ASN A 164 -0.63 -41.61 -3.07
CA ASN A 164 -0.74 -40.61 -2.01
C ASN A 164 0.00 -39.32 -2.40
N THR A 165 1.21 -39.47 -2.94
CA THR A 165 2.03 -38.34 -3.40
C THR A 165 1.34 -37.60 -4.55
N TRP A 166 0.75 -38.33 -5.50
CA TRP A 166 0.04 -37.73 -6.64
C TRP A 166 -1.19 -36.91 -6.22
N VAL A 167 -2.00 -37.43 -5.30
CA VAL A 167 -3.18 -36.72 -4.77
C VAL A 167 -2.75 -35.50 -3.96
N THR A 168 -1.73 -35.63 -3.11
CA THR A 168 -1.15 -34.51 -2.34
C THR A 168 -0.74 -33.36 -3.27
N ILE A 169 0.06 -33.65 -4.31
CA ILE A 169 0.53 -32.64 -5.27
C ILE A 169 -0.66 -32.00 -6.00
N SER A 170 -1.68 -32.77 -6.35
CA SER A 170 -2.86 -32.25 -7.07
C SER A 170 -3.66 -31.26 -6.24
N ILE A 171 -3.90 -31.57 -4.96
CA ILE A 171 -4.57 -30.68 -4.01
C ILE A 171 -3.70 -29.44 -3.74
N GLN A 172 -2.40 -29.63 -3.51
CA GLN A 172 -1.47 -28.54 -3.23
C GLN A 172 -1.40 -27.55 -4.40
N ARG A 173 -1.33 -28.03 -5.65
CA ARG A 173 -1.40 -27.18 -6.85
C ARG A 173 -2.72 -26.41 -6.94
N ALA A 174 -3.84 -27.02 -6.54
CA ALA A 174 -5.13 -26.33 -6.51
C ALA A 174 -5.15 -25.21 -5.46
N ILE A 175 -4.61 -25.47 -4.25
CA ILE A 175 -4.45 -24.48 -3.18
C ILE A 175 -3.55 -23.33 -3.64
N GLU A 176 -2.41 -23.62 -4.26
CA GLU A 176 -1.48 -22.60 -4.78
C GLU A 176 -2.13 -21.72 -5.85
N LYS A 177 -2.96 -22.30 -6.71
CA LYS A 177 -3.73 -21.54 -7.71
C LYS A 177 -4.70 -20.57 -7.03
N VAL A 178 -5.38 -21.00 -5.97
CA VAL A 178 -6.25 -20.14 -5.15
C VAL A 178 -5.42 -19.04 -4.47
N GLN A 179 -4.30 -19.39 -3.83
CA GLN A 179 -3.39 -18.44 -3.18
C GLN A 179 -2.91 -17.35 -4.15
N SER A 180 -2.50 -17.73 -5.35
CA SER A 180 -2.09 -16.80 -6.40
C SER A 180 -3.22 -15.84 -6.78
N HIS A 181 -4.45 -16.33 -6.97
CA HIS A 181 -5.60 -15.48 -7.29
C HIS A 181 -5.92 -14.46 -6.18
N LEU A 182 -5.85 -14.89 -4.92
CA LEU A 182 -6.06 -13.98 -3.78
C LEU A 182 -4.92 -12.97 -3.68
N GLY A 183 -3.69 -13.38 -4.02
CA GLY A 183 -2.47 -12.56 -4.03
C GLY A 183 -2.41 -11.47 -5.10
N ASN A 184 -3.15 -11.61 -6.20
CA ASN A 184 -3.15 -10.63 -7.29
C ASN A 184 -3.51 -9.22 -6.80
N GLY A 185 -2.87 -8.18 -7.33
CA GLY A 185 -3.15 -6.78 -6.96
C GLY A 185 -2.50 -6.31 -5.65
N LEU A 186 -2.10 -7.19 -4.72
CA LEU A 186 -1.34 -6.77 -3.53
C LEU A 186 0.01 -6.16 -3.90
N ALA A 187 0.66 -6.66 -4.95
CA ALA A 187 1.90 -6.08 -5.47
C ALA A 187 1.72 -4.60 -5.87
N PHE A 188 0.58 -4.23 -6.46
CA PHE A 188 0.29 -2.84 -6.80
C PHE A 188 0.21 -1.94 -5.55
N LEU A 189 -0.50 -2.37 -4.49
CA LEU A 189 -0.55 -1.61 -3.24
C LEU A 189 0.85 -1.46 -2.61
N ALA A 190 1.66 -2.52 -2.64
CA ALA A 190 3.03 -2.47 -2.14
C ALA A 190 3.89 -1.47 -2.93
N THR A 191 3.78 -1.48 -4.26
CA THR A 191 4.49 -0.54 -5.13
C THR A 191 4.00 0.89 -4.93
N VAL A 192 2.69 1.15 -4.90
CA VAL A 192 2.16 2.50 -4.65
C VAL A 192 2.57 2.99 -3.26
N GLY A 193 2.47 2.15 -2.24
CA GLY A 193 2.87 2.50 -0.87
C GLY A 193 4.34 2.89 -0.74
N SER A 194 5.24 2.26 -1.51
CA SER A 194 6.67 2.60 -1.48
C SER A 194 7.06 3.73 -2.44
N THR A 195 6.35 3.90 -3.56
CA THR A 195 6.74 4.86 -4.62
C THR A 195 6.03 6.20 -4.54
N ALA A 196 4.78 6.26 -4.07
CA ALA A 196 4.00 7.49 -4.03
C ALA A 196 4.66 8.65 -3.24
N PRO A 197 5.36 8.42 -2.11
CA PRO A 197 6.07 9.49 -1.41
C PRO A 197 7.18 10.11 -2.28
N PHE A 198 7.90 9.28 -3.05
CA PHE A 198 8.96 9.75 -3.94
C PHE A 198 8.41 10.49 -5.16
N VAL A 199 7.24 10.08 -5.67
CA VAL A 199 6.52 10.82 -6.72
C VAL A 199 6.11 12.21 -6.21
N GLY A 200 5.61 12.28 -4.96
CA GLY A 200 5.30 13.55 -4.31
C GLY A 200 6.54 14.45 -4.14
N LEU A 201 7.63 13.90 -3.60
CA LEU A 201 8.91 14.58 -3.45
C LEU A 201 9.47 15.09 -4.79
N PHE A 202 9.38 14.28 -5.86
CA PHE A 202 9.79 14.70 -7.19
C PHE A 202 9.04 15.96 -7.64
N GLY A 203 7.72 15.99 -7.46
CA GLY A 203 6.93 17.17 -7.84
C GLY A 203 7.28 18.40 -7.00
N THR A 204 7.67 18.25 -5.74
CA THR A 204 8.11 19.40 -4.93
C THR A 204 9.45 19.95 -5.38
N VAL A 205 10.39 19.05 -5.66
CA VAL A 205 11.73 19.43 -6.17
C VAL A 205 11.58 20.16 -7.50
N TRP A 206 10.72 19.66 -8.39
CA TRP A 206 10.45 20.32 -9.66
C TRP A 206 9.78 21.69 -9.48
N GLY A 207 8.77 21.79 -8.61
CA GLY A 207 8.08 23.05 -8.35
C GLY A 207 9.01 24.14 -7.80
N ILE A 208 9.85 23.78 -6.82
CA ILE A 208 10.85 24.71 -6.26
C ILE A 208 11.89 25.10 -7.32
N TYR A 209 12.35 24.16 -8.14
CA TYR A 209 13.28 24.44 -9.23
C TYR A 209 12.70 25.45 -10.24
N HIS A 210 11.46 25.25 -10.67
CA HIS A 210 10.77 26.16 -11.59
C HIS A 210 10.63 27.55 -10.98
N ALA A 211 10.22 27.62 -9.71
CA ALA A 211 10.07 28.88 -8.97
C ALA A 211 11.38 29.67 -8.90
N LEU A 212 12.47 29.02 -8.48
CA LEU A 212 13.78 29.65 -8.37
C LEU A 212 14.33 30.11 -9.73
N THR A 213 14.06 29.35 -10.79
CA THR A 213 14.46 29.71 -12.15
C THR A 213 13.71 30.96 -12.63
N ALA A 214 12.39 31.05 -12.39
CA ALA A 214 11.59 32.23 -12.73
C ALA A 214 12.08 33.50 -12.00
N ILE A 215 12.41 33.37 -10.71
CA ILE A 215 12.98 34.48 -9.92
C ILE A 215 14.34 34.89 -10.47
N GLY A 216 15.22 33.93 -10.76
CA GLY A 216 16.55 34.18 -11.32
C GLY A 216 16.51 34.91 -12.66
N ILE A 217 15.54 34.57 -13.52
CA ILE A 217 15.33 35.27 -14.81
C ILE A 217 14.77 36.69 -14.59
N SER A 218 13.88 36.87 -13.61
CA SER A 218 13.26 38.17 -13.32
C SER A 218 14.19 39.19 -12.63
N GLY A 219 15.28 38.71 -11.99
CA GLY A 219 16.23 39.55 -11.25
C GLY A 219 15.67 40.20 -9.98
N GLN A 220 14.42 39.95 -9.62
CA GLN A 220 13.73 40.53 -8.46
C GLN A 220 13.45 39.42 -7.44
N ALA A 221 14.33 39.29 -6.44
CA ALA A 221 14.11 38.38 -5.32
C ALA A 221 13.27 39.10 -4.23
N SER A 222 11.96 38.89 -4.23
CA SER A 222 11.09 39.26 -3.09
C SER A 222 10.42 38.02 -2.51
N ILE A 223 10.19 38.02 -1.19
CA ILE A 223 9.55 36.90 -0.48
C ILE A 223 8.16 36.60 -1.07
N ASP A 224 7.42 37.64 -1.44
CA ASP A 224 6.08 37.50 -2.04
C ASP A 224 6.09 36.72 -3.36
N LYS A 225 7.20 36.76 -4.11
CA LYS A 225 7.36 36.01 -5.37
C LYS A 225 7.79 34.57 -5.16
N VAL A 226 8.38 34.24 -4.02
CA VAL A 226 8.86 32.88 -3.69
C VAL A 226 7.81 32.09 -2.93
N ALA A 227 7.06 32.75 -2.02
CA ALA A 227 6.21 32.07 -1.04
C ALA A 227 5.11 31.22 -1.69
N GLY A 228 4.45 31.71 -2.73
CA GLY A 228 3.37 30.98 -3.41
C GLY A 228 3.85 29.69 -4.09
N PRO A 229 4.77 29.76 -5.07
CA PRO A 229 5.26 28.58 -5.77
C PRO A 229 5.88 27.52 -4.85
N VAL A 230 6.57 27.95 -3.78
CA VAL A 230 7.13 27.02 -2.79
C VAL A 230 6.02 26.36 -1.96
N GLY A 231 4.98 27.09 -1.57
CA GLY A 231 3.81 26.54 -0.89
C GLY A 231 3.07 25.50 -1.74
N GLU A 232 2.84 25.80 -3.02
CA GLU A 232 2.22 24.86 -3.97
C GLU A 232 3.05 23.59 -4.15
N ALA A 233 4.37 23.72 -4.22
CA ALA A 233 5.27 22.58 -4.27
C ALA A 233 5.09 21.69 -3.03
N LEU A 234 5.02 22.23 -1.82
CA LEU A 234 4.85 21.44 -0.59
C LEU A 234 3.55 20.61 -0.55
N ILE A 235 2.47 21.11 -1.17
CA ILE A 235 1.20 20.37 -1.27
C ILE A 235 1.40 19.04 -2.00
N MET A 236 2.28 18.97 -3.00
CA MET A 236 2.52 17.73 -3.75
C MET A 236 3.13 16.62 -2.89
N THR A 237 4.02 16.94 -1.94
CA THR A 237 4.52 15.94 -0.96
C THR A 237 3.39 15.48 -0.05
N ALA A 238 2.56 16.41 0.43
CA ALA A 238 1.43 16.06 1.28
C ALA A 238 0.46 15.11 0.56
N ILE A 239 0.18 15.33 -0.72
CA ILE A 239 -0.62 14.42 -1.55
C ILE A 239 0.10 13.07 -1.73
N GLY A 240 1.40 13.06 -2.00
CA GLY A 240 2.17 11.81 -2.11
C GLY A 240 2.06 10.93 -0.86
N LEU A 241 2.14 11.53 0.33
CA LEU A 241 1.93 10.86 1.61
C LEU A 241 0.48 10.42 1.81
N ALA A 242 -0.50 11.27 1.46
CA ALA A 242 -1.91 10.95 1.55
C ALA A 242 -2.31 9.76 0.67
N VAL A 243 -1.62 9.54 -0.46
CA VAL A 243 -1.79 8.36 -1.32
C VAL A 243 -1.07 7.14 -0.76
N ALA A 244 0.14 7.31 -0.21
CA ALA A 244 0.96 6.21 0.28
C ALA A 244 0.38 5.54 1.54
N VAL A 245 -0.11 6.33 2.50
CA VAL A 245 -0.57 5.81 3.80
C VAL A 245 -1.70 4.78 3.65
N PRO A 246 -2.80 5.05 2.93
CA PRO A 246 -3.85 4.05 2.69
C PRO A 246 -3.35 2.82 1.95
N ALA A 247 -2.41 2.97 0.99
CA ALA A 247 -1.87 1.85 0.23
C ALA A 247 -1.09 0.88 1.13
N VAL A 248 -0.21 1.39 2.00
CA VAL A 248 0.58 0.58 2.94
C VAL A 248 -0.32 -0.09 3.98
N LEU A 249 -1.27 0.65 4.56
CA LEU A 249 -2.20 0.09 5.54
C LEU A 249 -3.10 -0.99 4.90
N GLY A 250 -3.63 -0.70 3.71
CA GLY A 250 -4.43 -1.64 2.92
C GLY A 250 -3.66 -2.91 2.60
N TYR A 251 -2.39 -2.80 2.15
CA TYR A 251 -1.53 -3.94 1.84
C TYR A 251 -1.34 -4.85 3.06
N ASN A 252 -0.95 -4.26 4.19
CA ASN A 252 -0.69 -5.00 5.42
C ASN A 252 -1.96 -5.69 5.95
N TRP A 253 -3.09 -4.99 5.91
CA TRP A 253 -4.36 -5.55 6.37
C TRP A 253 -4.90 -6.65 5.45
N LEU A 254 -4.88 -6.46 4.12
CA LEU A 254 -5.28 -7.48 3.14
C LEU A 254 -4.37 -8.71 3.20
N THR A 255 -3.06 -8.53 3.44
CA THR A 255 -2.12 -9.66 3.54
C THR A 255 -2.42 -10.53 4.76
N ARG A 256 -2.68 -9.91 5.93
CA ARG A 256 -3.09 -10.61 7.14
C ARG A 256 -4.43 -11.35 6.94
N ARG A 257 -5.40 -10.68 6.32
CA ARG A 257 -6.70 -11.27 6.01
C ARG A 257 -6.59 -12.43 5.02
N ASN A 258 -5.76 -12.29 3.99
CA ASN A 258 -5.46 -13.35 3.03
C ASN A 258 -4.86 -14.58 3.72
N LYS A 259 -3.90 -14.37 4.64
CA LYS A 259 -3.33 -15.47 5.44
C LYS A 259 -4.41 -16.25 6.18
N ALA A 260 -5.30 -15.56 6.90
CA ALA A 260 -6.37 -16.20 7.64
C ALA A 260 -7.33 -17.02 6.73
N VAL A 261 -7.68 -16.49 5.57
CA VAL A 261 -8.50 -17.23 4.58
C VAL A 261 -7.76 -18.45 4.05
N MET A 262 -6.47 -18.31 3.72
CA MET A 262 -5.66 -19.41 3.22
C MET A 262 -5.43 -20.51 4.24
N ASP A 263 -5.38 -20.19 5.54
CA ASP A 263 -5.24 -21.19 6.59
C ASP A 263 -6.48 -22.11 6.62
N ASN A 264 -7.70 -21.56 6.43
CA ASN A 264 -8.93 -22.38 6.27
C ASN A 264 -8.93 -23.22 4.99
N VAL A 265 -8.47 -22.64 3.87
CA VAL A 265 -8.37 -23.35 2.58
C VAL A 265 -7.41 -24.53 2.68
N ARG A 266 -6.28 -24.36 3.37
CA ARG A 266 -5.29 -25.42 3.61
C ARG A 266 -5.84 -26.51 4.53
N SER A 267 -6.54 -26.14 5.60
CA SER A 267 -7.20 -27.11 6.48
C SER A 267 -8.15 -28.01 5.69
N PHE A 268 -9.05 -27.41 4.90
CA PHE A 268 -9.96 -28.17 4.04
C PHE A 268 -9.23 -29.09 3.07
N GLY A 269 -8.13 -28.63 2.46
CA GLY A 269 -7.32 -29.47 1.57
C GLY A 269 -6.69 -30.67 2.27
N SER A 270 -6.21 -30.50 3.51
CA SER A 270 -5.67 -31.59 4.34
C SER A 270 -6.75 -32.60 4.72
N ASP A 271 -7.93 -32.13 5.12
CA ASP A 271 -9.06 -32.99 5.48
C ASP A 271 -9.55 -33.78 4.26
N LEU A 272 -9.66 -33.11 3.10
CA LEU A 272 -10.00 -33.74 1.83
C LEU A 272 -8.97 -34.82 1.45
N HIS A 273 -7.69 -34.54 1.63
CA HIS A 273 -6.62 -35.50 1.37
C HIS A 273 -6.77 -36.76 2.25
N ALA A 274 -7.07 -36.59 3.54
CA ALA A 274 -7.31 -37.70 4.45
C ALA A 274 -8.51 -38.56 4.04
N VAL A 275 -9.62 -37.94 3.62
CA VAL A 275 -10.81 -38.65 3.11
C VAL A 275 -10.54 -39.38 1.81
N LEU A 276 -9.81 -38.76 0.88
CA LEU A 276 -9.45 -39.39 -0.40
C LEU A 276 -8.53 -40.61 -0.22
N LEU A 277 -7.67 -40.61 0.80
CA LEU A 277 -6.77 -41.73 1.09
C LEU A 277 -7.42 -42.83 1.93
N SER A 278 -8.28 -42.45 2.88
CA SER A 278 -9.01 -43.42 3.72
C SER A 278 -10.11 -44.16 2.98
N GLY A 279 -10.64 -43.59 1.89
CA GLY A 279 -11.73 -44.19 1.11
C GLY A 279 -13.07 -44.22 1.85
N GLU A 280 -13.11 -43.73 3.10
CA GLU A 280 -14.29 -43.67 3.95
C GLU A 280 -14.82 -42.24 3.99
N LEU A 281 -16.01 -42.03 3.44
CA LEU A 281 -16.87 -40.91 3.85
C LEU A 281 -17.78 -41.27 5.03
N ASN A 282 -17.76 -42.53 5.48
CA ASN A 282 -18.53 -43.00 6.63
C ASN A 282 -17.60 -43.68 7.65
N GLY A 283 -17.19 -42.89 8.64
CA GLY A 283 -16.37 -43.34 9.76
C GLY A 283 -16.62 -42.48 11.00
N ASN A 284 -17.88 -42.44 11.45
CA ASN A 284 -18.31 -42.09 12.81
C ASN A 284 -17.85 -40.70 13.32
N HIS A 285 -18.71 -39.69 13.27
CA HIS A 285 -18.52 -38.44 14.03
C HIS A 285 -18.29 -38.78 15.52
N PRO A 286 -17.07 -38.63 16.09
CA PRO A 286 -16.94 -38.58 17.53
C PRO A 286 -17.38 -37.17 17.92
N ASN A 287 -18.64 -37.10 18.34
CA ASN A 287 -19.23 -36.06 19.17
C ASN A 287 -18.22 -34.95 19.60
N ARG A 288 -18.26 -33.79 18.92
CA ARG A 288 -17.59 -32.56 19.40
C ARG A 288 -18.49 -31.78 20.36
N ASP A 289 -19.20 -32.48 21.25
CA ASP A 289 -19.74 -31.91 22.48
C ASP A 289 -18.96 -32.48 23.67
N SER A 290 -17.84 -31.83 24.02
CA SER A 290 -17.42 -31.72 25.42
C SER A 290 -16.34 -30.64 25.62
N LYS A 291 -16.77 -29.55 26.28
CA LYS A 291 -16.05 -28.45 26.94
C LYS A 291 -15.45 -27.34 26.07
#